data_AF-A0A976KZM6-F1
#
_entry.id   AF-A0A976KZM6-F1
#
_cell.length_a   1.000
_cell.length_b   1.000
_cell.length_c   1.000
_cell.angle_alpha   90.00
_cell.angle_beta   90.00
_cell.angle_gamma   90.00
#
_symmetry.space_group_name_H-M   'P 1'
#
loop_
_entity.id
_entity.type
_entity.pdbx_description
1 polymer ?
#
loop_
_entity_poly.entity_id
_entity_poly.type
_entity_poly.pdbx_seq_one_letter_code
_entity_poly.pdbx_strand_id
1 'polypeptide(L)'
;MRDKQMPCRVEGCEETWTWFGAQQLRSFGQPPPQRMCDKCLLRFNELEDKEIPCRNPSCTKTWTWKRGAQLHQLQRNDRVKPPSRLCESCFQREREMTEQAVPCKVAGCSRTWTWTVDAQRRHHAWVARQQAKEAAGNRSRALAGDGASDLPRDEVGESTSSTSGEAEAASTTSDADAGATDGRVEAAGPAAEPSEGKKRRRSKRARKPRPLDGPPERMCSVCAERAAKLKPIELPCKVHGCNKTFEWDRASQLRAWASLPPDAKTSPSVPKRMCATCREFCRVHPDRAIKCGRPDCTTTWTYKTGAQLQAFLAGKLEDPIKLCDDCAKGQFLAMAAERAKASGPAQGGETMPCVVVGCKGSWVYTPGMSLTPAVDGEYPPDRMCNDCRIERGLPPRTAASNDPRVGSESPPNSANRRGRSRTGKRGGAQRRAASPGAAGVRNRRDSESSAPERADDSALESHDAQAAAARWPASEPRPQEPEPPEPLAAREPRPLGEAPTADDHDASTSPMGQADGKPSEVTVPAGEDATGGPDASRAERAATTGVSGDVAGDEAKSHEHPEVADDPIDATRPAEAAPTSDRADPAGTPVEDEPGGEPRVASEETSPA
;
A
#
# COMPACT_ATOMS: atom_id res chain seq x y z
N MET A 1 -56.22 -31.27 47.15
CA MET A 1 -55.76 -30.37 46.07
C MET A 1 -56.11 -31.03 44.73
N ARG A 2 -56.70 -30.29 43.78
CA ARG A 2 -56.97 -30.82 42.44
C ARG A 2 -55.68 -30.76 41.61
N ASP A 3 -55.55 -31.68 40.66
CA ASP A 3 -54.45 -31.65 39.69
C ASP A 3 -54.55 -30.39 38.84
N LYS A 4 -53.41 -29.73 38.60
CA LYS A 4 -53.34 -28.49 37.82
C LYS A 4 -52.66 -28.75 36.49
N GLN A 5 -53.24 -28.29 35.40
CA GLN A 5 -52.57 -28.30 34.09
C GLN A 5 -51.63 -27.10 34.00
N MET A 6 -50.37 -27.37 33.71
CA MET A 6 -49.31 -26.37 33.59
C MET A 6 -48.80 -26.34 32.15
N PRO A 7 -48.46 -25.17 31.58
CA PRO A 7 -47.93 -25.08 30.22
C PRO A 7 -46.57 -25.78 30.09
N CYS A 8 -46.32 -26.34 28.91
CA CYS A 8 -45.02 -26.90 28.56
C CYS A 8 -43.92 -25.82 28.59
N ARG A 9 -42.73 -26.18 29.07
CA ARG A 9 -41.56 -25.27 29.12
C ARG A 9 -41.06 -24.85 27.74
N VAL A 10 -41.31 -25.63 26.69
CA VAL A 10 -40.74 -25.35 25.36
C VAL A 10 -41.57 -24.28 24.64
N GLU A 11 -40.92 -23.20 24.20
CA GLU A 11 -41.58 -22.05 23.56
C GLU A 11 -42.34 -22.46 22.29
N GLY A 12 -43.64 -22.14 22.24
CA GLY A 12 -44.52 -22.46 21.11
C GLY A 12 -45.22 -23.82 21.21
N CYS A 13 -44.99 -24.59 22.28
CA CYS A 13 -45.76 -25.79 22.56
C CYS A 13 -47.03 -25.44 23.36
N GLU A 14 -48.20 -25.65 22.75
CA GLU A 14 -49.52 -25.40 23.40
C GLU A 14 -49.94 -26.52 24.36
N GLU A 15 -49.17 -27.61 24.42
CA GLU A 15 -49.50 -28.74 25.26
C GLU A 15 -49.19 -28.45 26.73
N THR A 16 -49.99 -29.05 27.61
CA THR A 16 -49.83 -28.92 29.05
C THR A 16 -49.35 -30.23 29.65
N TRP A 17 -48.79 -30.15 30.85
CA TRP A 17 -48.46 -31.31 31.67
C TRP A 17 -49.19 -31.20 33.01
N THR A 18 -49.50 -32.35 33.60
CA THR A 18 -50.31 -32.40 34.82
C THR A 18 -49.42 -32.33 36.06
N TRP A 19 -49.59 -31.27 36.85
CA TRP A 19 -48.98 -31.13 38.16
C TRP A 19 -49.88 -31.77 39.23
N PHE A 20 -49.58 -33.03 39.56
CA PHE A 20 -50.37 -33.83 40.48
C PHE A 20 -50.44 -33.22 41.88
N GLY A 21 -51.61 -33.33 42.53
CA GLY A 21 -51.84 -32.82 43.89
C GLY A 21 -50.85 -33.33 44.94
N ALA A 22 -50.36 -34.57 44.79
CA ALA A 22 -49.33 -35.16 45.66
C ALA A 22 -47.95 -34.50 45.48
N GLN A 23 -47.65 -33.96 44.29
CA GLN A 23 -46.43 -33.18 44.06
C GLN A 23 -46.59 -31.75 44.59
N GLN A 24 -47.77 -31.15 44.40
CA GLN A 24 -48.11 -29.84 44.94
C GLN A 24 -47.95 -29.79 46.47
N LEU A 25 -48.42 -30.82 47.17
CA LEU A 25 -48.31 -30.92 48.63
C LEU A 25 -46.84 -31.04 49.09
N ARG A 26 -46.02 -31.80 48.36
CA ARG A 26 -44.58 -31.93 48.63
C ARG A 26 -43.79 -30.64 48.35
N SER A 27 -44.24 -29.82 47.40
CA SER A 27 -43.58 -28.55 47.07
C SER A 27 -43.92 -27.40 48.01
N PHE A 28 -44.82 -27.58 48.99
CA PHE A 28 -45.14 -26.61 50.06
C PHE A 28 -45.21 -25.13 49.60
N GLY A 29 -45.94 -24.85 48.53
CA GLY A 29 -46.15 -23.47 48.04
C GLY A 29 -45.05 -22.90 47.15
N GLN A 30 -43.99 -23.66 46.84
CA GLN A 30 -43.04 -23.29 45.79
C GLN A 30 -43.71 -23.22 44.41
N PRO A 31 -43.26 -22.32 43.51
CA PRO A 31 -43.80 -22.25 42.16
C PRO A 31 -43.63 -23.59 41.43
N PRO A 32 -44.58 -23.97 40.56
CA PRO A 32 -44.50 -25.21 39.79
C PRO A 32 -43.19 -25.25 38.98
N PRO A 33 -42.47 -26.38 38.99
CA PRO A 33 -41.24 -26.52 38.22
C PRO A 33 -41.53 -26.44 36.72
N GLN A 34 -40.64 -25.81 35.95
CA GLN A 34 -40.77 -25.81 34.50
C GLN A 34 -40.43 -27.20 33.93
N ARG A 35 -41.45 -27.96 33.50
CA ARG A 35 -41.31 -29.29 32.87
C ARG A 35 -41.81 -29.30 31.43
N MET A 36 -41.34 -30.28 30.66
CA MET A 36 -41.84 -30.55 29.31
C MET A 36 -43.11 -31.42 29.39
N CYS A 37 -44.04 -31.27 28.45
CA CYS A 37 -45.13 -32.23 28.29
C CYS A 37 -44.61 -33.61 27.83
N ASP A 38 -45.41 -34.66 27.99
CA ASP A 38 -45.00 -36.03 27.71
C ASP A 38 -44.55 -36.23 26.26
N LYS A 39 -45.23 -35.60 25.29
CA LYS A 39 -44.85 -35.66 23.86
C LYS A 39 -43.51 -34.96 23.59
N CYS A 40 -43.26 -33.80 24.19
CA CYS A 40 -41.98 -33.13 24.08
C CYS A 40 -40.86 -33.92 24.76
N LEU A 41 -41.15 -34.57 25.90
CA LEU A 41 -40.21 -35.41 26.61
C LEU A 41 -39.83 -36.66 25.80
N LEU A 42 -40.82 -37.31 25.17
CA LEU A 42 -40.58 -38.44 24.25
C LEU A 42 -39.68 -38.02 23.09
N ARG A 43 -40.03 -36.95 22.37
CA ARG A 43 -39.20 -36.41 21.28
C ARG A 43 -37.79 -36.02 21.75
N PHE A 44 -37.66 -35.45 22.95
CA PHE A 44 -36.36 -35.08 23.52
C PHE A 44 -35.48 -36.30 23.84
N ASN A 45 -36.08 -37.44 24.17
CA ASN A 45 -35.36 -38.69 24.39
C ASN A 45 -34.99 -39.40 23.08
N GLU A 46 -35.77 -39.21 22.01
CA GLU A 46 -35.44 -39.69 20.65
C GLU A 46 -34.32 -38.86 20.00
N LEU A 47 -34.18 -37.59 20.37
CA LEU A 47 -33.15 -36.71 19.82
C LEU A 47 -31.81 -36.92 20.55
N GLU A 48 -30.81 -37.33 19.78
CA GLU A 48 -29.41 -37.38 20.22
C GLU A 48 -28.68 -36.08 19.88
N ASP A 49 -27.64 -35.77 20.65
CA ASP A 49 -26.74 -34.65 20.35
C ASP A 49 -26.00 -34.92 19.04
N LYS A 50 -26.09 -33.99 18.08
CA LYS A 50 -25.50 -34.16 16.75
C LYS A 50 -24.25 -33.31 16.59
N GLU A 51 -23.17 -33.94 16.15
CA GLU A 51 -21.95 -33.23 15.75
C GLU A 51 -22.12 -32.65 14.34
N ILE A 52 -22.12 -31.31 14.23
CA ILE A 52 -22.27 -30.61 12.96
C ILE A 52 -20.92 -30.02 12.55
N PRO A 53 -20.53 -30.09 11.27
CA PRO A 53 -19.33 -29.43 10.80
C PRO A 53 -19.38 -27.91 11.03
N CYS A 54 -18.22 -27.34 11.39
CA CYS A 54 -18.06 -25.90 11.52
C CYS A 54 -18.44 -25.17 10.22
N ARG A 55 -19.11 -24.00 10.34
CA ARG A 55 -19.43 -23.11 9.22
C ARG A 55 -18.19 -22.71 8.38
N ASN A 56 -17.01 -22.67 8.99
CA ASN A 56 -15.78 -22.38 8.26
C ASN A 56 -15.32 -23.63 7.50
N PRO A 57 -15.33 -23.64 6.15
CA PRO A 57 -15.02 -24.84 5.35
C PRO A 57 -13.56 -25.31 5.48
N SER A 58 -12.67 -24.46 6.02
CA SER A 58 -11.29 -24.83 6.30
C SER A 58 -11.09 -25.51 7.66
N CYS A 59 -12.11 -25.49 8.53
CA CYS A 59 -12.04 -26.09 9.86
C CYS A 59 -12.67 -27.49 9.83
N THR A 60 -11.91 -28.51 10.22
CA THR A 60 -12.39 -29.90 10.34
C THR A 60 -13.11 -30.17 11.65
N LYS A 61 -13.12 -29.20 12.59
CA LYS A 61 -13.79 -29.36 13.88
C LYS A 61 -15.30 -29.28 13.72
N THR A 62 -16.01 -30.05 14.52
CA THR A 62 -17.46 -30.01 14.65
C THR A 62 -17.87 -29.16 15.85
N TRP A 63 -19.17 -28.92 15.98
CA TRP A 63 -19.77 -28.39 17.19
C TRP A 63 -21.03 -29.17 17.52
N THR A 64 -21.30 -29.33 18.81
CA THR A 64 -22.39 -30.16 19.30
C THR A 64 -23.71 -29.40 19.25
N TRP A 65 -24.64 -29.87 18.43
CA TRP A 65 -26.02 -29.39 18.41
C TRP A 65 -26.85 -30.16 19.42
N LYS A 66 -26.99 -29.56 20.59
CA LYS A 66 -27.71 -30.16 21.71
C LYS A 66 -29.15 -30.50 21.34
N ARG A 67 -29.63 -31.66 21.81
CA ARG A 67 -31.00 -32.17 21.62
C ARG A 67 -32.10 -31.18 21.99
N GLY A 68 -31.89 -30.36 23.02
CA GLY A 68 -32.84 -29.29 23.38
C GLY A 68 -32.98 -28.19 22.32
N ALA A 69 -31.87 -27.82 21.68
CA ALA A 69 -31.90 -26.84 20.59
C ALA A 69 -32.49 -27.44 19.29
N GLN A 70 -32.31 -28.75 19.07
CA GLN A 70 -32.96 -29.49 17.99
C GLN A 70 -34.48 -29.51 18.18
N LEU A 71 -34.96 -29.82 19.40
CA LEU A 71 -36.39 -29.84 19.73
C LEU A 71 -37.03 -28.46 19.50
N HIS A 72 -36.38 -27.39 19.94
CA HIS A 72 -36.87 -26.04 19.75
C HIS A 72 -36.92 -25.63 18.26
N GLN A 73 -35.95 -26.05 17.44
CA GLN A 73 -35.99 -25.82 15.98
C GLN A 73 -37.12 -26.61 15.32
N LEU A 74 -37.36 -27.85 15.77
CA LEU A 74 -38.41 -28.74 15.28
C LEU A 74 -39.80 -28.16 15.56
N GLN A 75 -40.01 -27.55 16.74
CA GLN A 75 -41.28 -26.89 17.06
C GLN A 75 -41.56 -25.64 16.20
N ARG A 76 -40.52 -24.92 15.78
CA ARG A 76 -40.70 -23.69 14.97
C ARG A 76 -40.88 -23.95 13.47
N ASN A 77 -40.28 -25.01 12.92
CA ASN A 77 -40.19 -25.20 11.47
C ASN A 77 -40.59 -26.61 10.98
N ASP A 78 -41.04 -27.49 11.87
CA ASP A 78 -41.32 -28.93 11.66
C ASP A 78 -40.16 -29.74 11.06
N ARG A 79 -39.02 -29.11 10.78
CA ARG A 79 -37.84 -29.67 10.12
C ARG A 79 -36.58 -29.32 10.88
N VAL A 80 -35.77 -30.35 11.15
CA VAL A 80 -34.50 -30.24 11.87
C VAL A 80 -33.40 -29.80 10.92
N LYS A 81 -33.41 -28.53 10.50
CA LYS A 81 -32.30 -27.95 9.73
C LYS A 81 -31.22 -27.42 10.69
N PRO A 82 -30.00 -27.98 10.67
CA PRO A 82 -28.91 -27.50 11.52
C PRO A 82 -28.54 -26.05 11.20
N PRO A 83 -28.40 -25.17 12.21
CA PRO A 83 -27.95 -23.80 11.98
C PRO A 83 -26.48 -23.79 11.57
N SER A 84 -26.09 -22.88 10.69
CA SER A 84 -24.68 -22.70 10.32
C SER A 84 -23.94 -21.91 11.41
N ARG A 85 -23.36 -22.62 12.39
CA ARG A 85 -22.55 -22.03 13.47
C ARG A 85 -21.07 -22.38 13.35
N LEU A 86 -20.24 -21.54 13.97
CA LEU A 86 -18.80 -21.79 14.10
C LEU A 86 -18.57 -22.72 15.30
N CYS A 87 -17.55 -23.58 15.22
CA CYS A 87 -17.10 -24.33 16.40
C CYS A 87 -16.50 -23.38 17.45
N GLU A 88 -16.45 -23.84 18.70
CA GLU A 88 -15.98 -23.06 19.86
C GLU A 88 -14.62 -22.38 19.59
N SER A 89 -13.66 -23.14 19.03
CA SER A 89 -12.33 -22.60 18.73
C SER A 89 -12.29 -21.58 17.57
N CYS A 90 -13.27 -21.63 16.67
CA CYS A 90 -13.38 -20.62 15.61
C CYS A 90 -14.12 -19.38 16.11
N PHE A 91 -15.12 -19.58 16.98
CA PHE A 91 -15.85 -18.49 17.63
C PHE A 91 -14.94 -17.70 18.56
N GLN A 92 -14.12 -18.38 19.37
CA GLN A 92 -13.15 -17.76 20.25
C GLN A 92 -12.11 -16.94 19.46
N ARG A 93 -11.57 -17.49 18.37
CA ARG A 93 -10.70 -16.74 17.45
C ARG A 93 -11.38 -15.51 16.84
N GLU A 94 -12.68 -15.59 16.54
CA GLU A 94 -13.43 -14.42 16.05
C GLU A 94 -13.62 -13.35 17.12
N ARG A 95 -13.76 -13.74 18.39
CA ARG A 95 -13.78 -12.79 19.52
C ARG A 95 -12.42 -12.16 19.79
N GLU A 96 -11.33 -12.91 19.59
CA GLU A 96 -9.96 -12.43 19.78
C GLU A 96 -9.47 -11.54 18.63
N MET A 97 -10.00 -11.73 17.41
CA MET A 97 -9.71 -10.86 16.29
C MET A 97 -10.37 -9.49 16.51
N THR A 98 -9.55 -8.45 16.63
CA THR A 98 -9.98 -7.06 16.67
C THR A 98 -9.79 -6.41 15.30
N GLU A 99 -10.51 -5.32 15.04
CA GLU A 99 -10.28 -4.54 13.82
C GLU A 99 -8.88 -3.94 13.82
N GLN A 100 -8.15 -4.14 12.73
CA GLN A 100 -6.77 -3.65 12.60
C GLN A 100 -6.70 -2.49 11.62
N ALA A 101 -6.08 -1.38 12.03
CA ALA A 101 -5.77 -0.28 11.13
C ALA A 101 -4.49 -0.61 10.34
N VAL A 102 -4.65 -0.93 9.06
CA VAL A 102 -3.55 -1.32 8.18
C VAL A 102 -3.11 -0.10 7.34
N PRO A 103 -1.80 0.15 7.17
CA PRO A 103 -1.33 1.25 6.33
C PRO A 103 -1.73 1.08 4.86
N CYS A 104 -1.98 2.18 4.17
CA CYS A 104 -2.28 2.18 2.75
C CYS A 104 -1.07 1.70 1.92
N LYS A 105 -1.32 0.82 0.94
CA LYS A 105 -0.29 0.32 0.00
C LYS A 105 0.42 1.41 -0.81
N VAL A 106 -0.22 2.57 -1.03
CA VAL A 106 0.32 3.62 -1.89
C VAL A 106 1.50 4.30 -1.18
N ALA A 107 2.69 4.20 -1.76
CA ALA A 107 3.89 4.85 -1.22
C ALA A 107 3.68 6.35 -1.01
N GLY A 108 3.94 6.81 0.22
CA GLY A 108 3.74 8.20 0.65
C GLY A 108 2.37 8.50 1.24
N CYS A 109 1.39 7.58 1.17
CA CYS A 109 0.10 7.77 1.83
C CYS A 109 0.22 7.44 3.33
N SER A 110 -0.05 8.41 4.20
CA SER A 110 -0.09 8.22 5.66
C SER A 110 -1.42 7.64 6.18
N ARG A 111 -2.41 7.46 5.30
CA ARG A 111 -3.74 7.00 5.71
C ARG A 111 -3.73 5.50 5.98
N THR A 112 -4.54 5.08 6.93
CA THR A 112 -4.84 3.69 7.20
C THR A 112 -6.20 3.31 6.62
N TRP A 113 -6.45 2.01 6.51
CA TRP A 113 -7.77 1.46 6.26
C TRP A 113 -8.07 0.39 7.32
N THR A 114 -9.34 0.21 7.65
CA THR A 114 -9.77 -0.76 8.65
C THR A 114 -9.89 -2.14 8.03
N TRP A 115 -9.05 -3.06 8.48
CA TRP A 115 -9.17 -4.48 8.18
C TRP A 115 -10.16 -5.09 9.16
N THR A 116 -11.43 -5.12 8.75
CA THR A 116 -12.52 -5.61 9.60
C THR A 116 -12.34 -7.09 9.96
N VAL A 117 -12.88 -7.50 11.10
CA VAL A 117 -12.77 -8.89 11.61
C VAL A 117 -13.28 -9.91 10.58
N ASP A 118 -14.37 -9.60 9.89
CA ASP A 118 -14.89 -10.48 8.84
C ASP A 118 -13.93 -10.58 7.63
N ALA A 119 -13.31 -9.47 7.22
CA ALA A 119 -12.32 -9.48 6.15
C ALA A 119 -11.05 -10.25 6.56
N GLN A 120 -10.62 -10.17 7.82
CA GLN A 120 -9.53 -10.98 8.37
C GLN A 120 -9.90 -12.46 8.31
N ARG A 121 -11.09 -12.84 8.81
CA ARG A 121 -11.58 -14.23 8.77
C ARG A 121 -11.63 -14.80 7.35
N ARG A 122 -12.16 -14.05 6.38
CA ARG A 122 -12.21 -14.47 4.97
C ARG A 122 -10.81 -14.65 4.39
N HIS A 123 -9.86 -13.75 4.74
CA HIS A 123 -8.48 -13.85 4.32
C HIS A 123 -7.79 -15.09 4.90
N HIS A 124 -7.89 -15.34 6.20
CA HIS A 124 -7.36 -16.56 6.83
C HIS A 124 -7.94 -17.84 6.21
N ALA A 125 -9.25 -17.88 5.94
CA ALA A 125 -9.88 -19.01 5.26
C ALA A 125 -9.39 -19.17 3.81
N TRP A 126 -9.05 -18.08 3.12
CA TRP A 126 -8.42 -18.13 1.80
C TRP A 126 -6.98 -18.65 1.87
N VAL A 127 -6.17 -18.15 2.81
CA VAL A 127 -4.79 -18.60 3.04
C VAL A 127 -4.75 -20.09 3.37
N ALA A 128 -5.59 -20.56 4.30
CA ALA A 128 -5.70 -21.97 4.66
C ALA A 128 -6.04 -22.86 3.44
N ARG A 129 -6.92 -22.38 2.53
CA ARG A 129 -7.22 -23.09 1.28
C ARG A 129 -6.04 -23.13 0.32
N GLN A 130 -5.26 -22.05 0.22
CA GLN A 130 -4.04 -22.06 -0.61
C GLN A 130 -3.00 -23.03 -0.05
N GLN A 131 -2.76 -23.00 1.27
CA GLN A 131 -1.84 -23.91 1.94
C GLN A 131 -2.28 -25.38 1.77
N ALA A 132 -3.57 -25.68 1.94
CA ALA A 132 -4.10 -27.03 1.70
C ALA A 132 -3.89 -27.49 0.25
N LYS A 133 -4.06 -26.58 -0.73
CA LYS A 133 -3.80 -26.86 -2.15
C LYS A 133 -2.33 -27.10 -2.44
N GLU A 134 -1.43 -26.32 -1.86
CA GLU A 134 0.01 -26.52 -1.98
C GLU A 134 0.45 -27.83 -1.32
N ALA A 135 -0.08 -28.16 -0.14
CA ALA A 135 0.17 -29.42 0.55
C ALA A 135 -0.35 -30.64 -0.23
N ALA A 136 -1.54 -30.54 -0.81
CA ALA A 136 -2.07 -31.58 -1.72
C ALA A 136 -1.17 -31.74 -2.95
N GLY A 137 -0.78 -30.65 -3.60
CA GLY A 137 0.13 -30.69 -4.74
C GLY A 137 1.52 -31.24 -4.40
N ASN A 138 2.04 -30.94 -3.22
CA ASN A 138 3.31 -31.48 -2.74
C ASN A 138 3.20 -32.99 -2.45
N ARG A 139 2.10 -33.45 -1.84
CA ARG A 139 1.81 -34.88 -1.64
C ARG A 139 1.73 -35.64 -2.97
N SER A 140 1.00 -35.11 -3.96
CA SER A 140 0.95 -35.72 -5.29
C SER A 140 2.32 -35.77 -5.97
N ARG A 141 3.19 -34.77 -5.75
CA ARG A 141 4.54 -34.76 -6.30
C ARG A 141 5.47 -35.74 -5.61
N ALA A 142 5.37 -35.91 -4.29
CA ALA A 142 6.11 -36.91 -3.55
C ALA A 142 5.75 -38.32 -4.05
N LEU A 143 4.44 -38.62 -4.13
CA LEU A 143 3.96 -39.92 -4.63
C LEU A 143 4.36 -40.20 -6.09
N ALA A 144 4.51 -39.17 -6.93
CA ALA A 144 4.97 -39.34 -8.31
C ALA A 144 6.51 -39.38 -8.46
N GLY A 145 7.27 -38.93 -7.46
CA GLY A 145 8.72 -38.84 -7.50
C GLY A 145 9.43 -40.14 -7.13
N ASP A 146 8.84 -40.94 -6.25
CA ASP A 146 9.44 -42.20 -5.77
C ASP A 146 9.22 -43.40 -6.73
N GLY A 147 8.38 -43.26 -7.76
CA GLY A 147 8.04 -44.37 -8.67
C GLY A 147 8.86 -44.47 -9.97
N ALA A 148 9.85 -43.60 -10.22
CA ALA A 148 10.44 -43.46 -11.55
C ALA A 148 11.97 -43.67 -11.65
N SER A 149 12.67 -44.05 -10.57
CA SER A 149 14.14 -44.00 -10.56
C SER A 149 14.88 -45.30 -10.25
N ASP A 150 14.22 -46.44 -10.04
CA ASP A 150 14.96 -47.68 -9.75
C ASP A 150 14.12 -48.96 -10.01
N LEU A 151 13.67 -49.12 -11.25
CA LEU A 151 13.52 -50.47 -11.77
C LEU A 151 14.84 -50.83 -12.47
N PRO A 152 15.63 -51.77 -11.94
CA PRO A 152 16.82 -52.25 -12.61
C PRO A 152 16.41 -52.78 -13.98
N ARG A 153 17.06 -52.23 -15.00
CA ARG A 153 16.94 -52.65 -16.39
C ARG A 153 17.76 -53.92 -16.57
N ASP A 154 17.34 -55.00 -15.92
CA ASP A 154 17.90 -56.33 -16.15
C ASP A 154 17.09 -57.07 -17.22
N GLU A 155 17.79 -57.27 -18.33
CA GLU A 155 17.82 -58.45 -19.18
C GLU A 155 16.51 -58.97 -19.82
N VAL A 156 16.41 -58.63 -21.10
CA VAL A 156 16.13 -59.53 -22.23
C VAL A 156 15.86 -61.00 -21.83
N GLY A 157 14.58 -61.35 -21.72
CA GLY A 157 14.10 -62.72 -21.59
C GLY A 157 12.95 -62.96 -22.55
N GLU A 158 13.30 -63.26 -23.79
CA GLU A 158 12.41 -63.76 -24.83
C GLU A 158 11.69 -65.03 -24.35
N SER A 159 10.37 -65.01 -24.20
CA SER A 159 9.56 -66.24 -24.22
C SER A 159 8.09 -65.96 -24.53
N THR A 160 7.67 -66.67 -25.56
CA THR A 160 6.40 -66.76 -26.25
C THR A 160 5.25 -67.39 -25.45
N SER A 161 4.05 -67.31 -26.06
CA SER A 161 2.79 -68.07 -25.83
C SER A 161 1.71 -67.28 -25.09
N SER A 162 0.66 -66.80 -25.77
CA SER A 162 -0.50 -67.52 -26.34
C SER A 162 -1.46 -68.03 -25.27
N THR A 163 -2.59 -67.34 -25.05
CA THR A 163 -3.92 -68.00 -25.07
C THR A 163 -5.06 -66.99 -25.19
N SER A 164 -6.03 -67.40 -26.00
CA SER A 164 -7.23 -66.74 -26.50
C SER A 164 -8.49 -67.11 -25.68
N GLY A 165 -9.55 -66.32 -25.87
CA GLY A 165 -10.95 -66.53 -25.42
C GLY A 165 -11.56 -65.18 -25.02
N GLU A 166 -12.39 -64.46 -25.81
CA GLU A 166 -13.69 -64.81 -26.44
C GLU A 166 -14.70 -65.30 -25.38
N ALA A 167 -15.88 -64.72 -25.12
CA ALA A 167 -16.79 -63.91 -25.94
C ALA A 167 -17.75 -63.02 -25.08
N GLU A 168 -18.28 -61.95 -25.71
CA GLU A 168 -19.70 -61.50 -25.80
C GLU A 168 -20.67 -61.52 -24.59
N ALA A 169 -21.68 -60.65 -24.43
CA ALA A 169 -22.26 -59.55 -25.24
C ALA A 169 -23.34 -58.78 -24.42
N ALA A 170 -23.86 -57.73 -25.08
CA ALA A 170 -25.12 -56.98 -24.88
C ALA A 170 -24.97 -55.63 -24.13
N SER A 171 -24.90 -54.46 -24.80
CA SER A 171 -25.80 -53.81 -25.77
C SER A 171 -26.97 -53.06 -25.11
N THR A 172 -26.99 -51.73 -25.21
CA THR A 172 -28.05 -50.98 -25.91
C THR A 172 -27.77 -49.47 -25.99
N THR A 173 -28.28 -48.90 -27.08
CA THR A 173 -28.00 -47.63 -27.76
C THR A 173 -29.20 -46.68 -27.72
N SER A 174 -28.96 -45.37 -27.87
CA SER A 174 -29.72 -44.42 -28.71
C SER A 174 -29.15 -42.99 -28.49
N ASP A 175 -28.57 -42.29 -29.48
CA ASP A 175 -29.21 -41.51 -30.59
C ASP A 175 -30.03 -40.29 -30.09
N ALA A 176 -29.99 -39.07 -30.63
CA ALA A 176 -29.43 -38.50 -31.86
C ALA A 176 -29.40 -36.95 -31.82
N ASP A 177 -28.87 -36.35 -32.89
CA ASP A 177 -29.26 -35.08 -33.55
C ASP A 177 -28.54 -33.77 -33.13
N ALA A 178 -28.17 -32.82 -33.99
CA ALA A 178 -27.75 -32.71 -35.40
C ALA A 178 -27.23 -31.25 -35.56
N GLY A 179 -26.42 -30.96 -36.58
CA GLY A 179 -26.13 -29.56 -36.94
C GLY A 179 -24.86 -29.36 -37.76
N ALA A 180 -24.97 -29.62 -39.07
CA ALA A 180 -23.97 -29.34 -40.10
C ALA A 180 -23.98 -27.87 -40.54
N THR A 181 -22.82 -27.34 -40.98
CA THR A 181 -22.65 -26.67 -42.28
C THR A 181 -21.17 -26.55 -42.71
N ASP A 182 -20.92 -27.06 -43.91
CA ASP A 182 -19.96 -26.65 -44.96
C ASP A 182 -19.70 -25.12 -45.01
N GLY A 183 -18.58 -24.56 -45.48
CA GLY A 183 -17.41 -25.02 -46.21
C GLY A 183 -16.65 -23.75 -46.70
N ARG A 184 -15.39 -23.86 -47.18
CA ARG A 184 -14.78 -23.09 -48.30
C ARG A 184 -13.24 -23.11 -48.33
N VAL A 185 -12.75 -23.93 -49.27
CA VAL A 185 -11.69 -23.75 -50.30
C VAL A 185 -10.31 -23.14 -49.97
N GLU A 186 -9.32 -23.95 -50.37
CA GLU A 186 -7.89 -23.79 -50.61
C GLU A 186 -7.37 -22.44 -51.16
N ALA A 187 -6.15 -22.09 -50.73
CA ALA A 187 -5.12 -21.56 -51.61
C ALA A 187 -3.73 -21.99 -51.12
N ALA A 188 -3.00 -22.68 -51.99
CA ALA A 188 -1.66 -23.21 -51.81
C ALA A 188 -0.56 -22.14 -51.89
N GLY A 189 0.55 -22.37 -51.17
CA GLY A 189 1.82 -21.64 -51.31
C GLY A 189 2.92 -22.24 -50.41
N PRO A 190 4.20 -22.32 -50.87
CA PRO A 190 5.01 -23.53 -50.65
C PRO A 190 5.97 -23.52 -49.45
N ALA A 191 6.17 -24.75 -48.97
CA ALA A 191 7.34 -25.36 -48.33
C ALA A 191 8.54 -24.47 -47.97
N ALA A 192 8.74 -24.30 -46.66
CA ALA A 192 10.06 -24.16 -46.05
C ALA A 192 10.12 -25.12 -44.86
N GLU A 193 10.93 -26.17 -44.96
CA GLU A 193 11.18 -27.14 -43.91
C GLU A 193 11.94 -26.50 -42.72
N PRO A 194 11.48 -26.69 -41.47
CA PRO A 194 12.33 -26.54 -40.30
C PRO A 194 12.54 -27.91 -39.63
N SER A 195 13.80 -28.35 -39.68
CA SER A 195 14.35 -29.50 -38.95
C SER A 195 13.76 -29.72 -37.55
N GLU A 196 13.34 -30.95 -37.28
CA GLU A 196 12.84 -31.47 -36.01
C GLU A 196 13.91 -31.49 -34.90
N GLY A 197 14.25 -30.32 -34.38
CA GLY A 197 14.93 -30.22 -33.09
C GLY A 197 13.90 -30.30 -31.96
N LYS A 198 13.67 -31.49 -31.38
CA LYS A 198 12.95 -31.70 -30.10
C LYS A 198 13.66 -30.95 -28.96
N LYS A 199 13.58 -29.62 -28.97
CA LYS A 199 13.97 -28.75 -27.86
C LYS A 199 12.97 -29.04 -26.75
N ARG A 200 13.36 -29.91 -25.82
CA ARG A 200 12.73 -30.09 -24.50
C ARG A 200 12.45 -28.68 -23.97
N ARG A 201 11.21 -28.22 -24.14
CA ARG A 201 10.73 -26.95 -23.61
C ARG A 201 10.84 -27.11 -22.10
N ARG A 202 11.97 -26.68 -21.54
CA ARG A 202 12.22 -26.57 -20.12
C ARG A 202 11.24 -25.51 -19.63
N SER A 203 10.00 -25.94 -19.40
CA SER A 203 8.91 -25.14 -18.89
C SER A 203 9.43 -24.52 -17.61
N LYS A 204 9.79 -23.24 -17.72
CA LYS A 204 10.29 -22.42 -16.63
C LYS A 204 9.07 -22.24 -15.74
N ARG A 205 8.85 -23.21 -14.85
CA ARG A 205 7.75 -23.20 -13.88
C ARG A 205 7.92 -21.93 -13.06
N ALA A 206 7.19 -20.89 -13.46
CA ALA A 206 7.12 -19.64 -12.73
C ALA A 206 6.71 -20.01 -11.31
N ARG A 207 7.62 -19.80 -10.36
CA ARG A 207 7.35 -20.02 -8.95
C ARG A 207 6.18 -19.09 -8.61
N LYS A 208 4.98 -19.66 -8.42
CA LYS A 208 3.84 -18.86 -7.95
C LYS A 208 4.29 -18.19 -6.64
N PRO A 209 4.14 -16.87 -6.51
CA PRO A 209 4.52 -16.18 -5.29
C PRO A 209 3.78 -16.84 -4.13
N ARG A 210 4.53 -17.16 -3.06
CA ARG A 210 3.95 -17.73 -1.84
C ARG A 210 2.86 -16.77 -1.35
N PRO A 211 1.69 -17.26 -0.90
CA PRO A 211 0.71 -16.42 -0.25
C PRO A 211 1.42 -15.70 0.90
N LEU A 212 1.50 -14.37 0.85
CA LEU A 212 2.00 -13.60 2.00
C LEU A 212 0.98 -13.78 3.14
N ASP A 213 1.43 -14.22 4.31
CA ASP A 213 0.64 -14.37 5.55
C ASP A 213 0.26 -13.02 6.20
N GLY A 214 0.15 -11.95 5.40
CA GLY A 214 -0.12 -10.60 5.86
C GLY A 214 -1.45 -10.05 5.37
N PRO A 215 -1.95 -8.96 5.99
CA PRO A 215 -3.06 -8.20 5.46
C PRO A 215 -2.92 -7.99 3.96
N PRO A 216 -3.97 -8.22 3.17
CA PRO A 216 -3.88 -7.96 1.75
C PRO A 216 -3.49 -6.50 1.57
N GLU A 217 -2.42 -6.24 0.84
CA GLU A 217 -1.98 -4.88 0.57
C GLU A 217 -3.07 -4.18 -0.25
N ARG A 218 -3.93 -3.43 0.45
CA ARG A 218 -5.03 -2.67 -0.14
C ARG A 218 -4.74 -1.19 -0.02
N MET A 219 -5.33 -0.47 -0.96
CA MET A 219 -5.33 0.99 -0.95
C MET A 219 -6.45 1.42 -0.01
N CYS A 220 -6.28 2.51 0.73
CA CYS A 220 -7.38 3.06 1.52
C CYS A 220 -8.53 3.49 0.60
N SER A 221 -9.75 3.61 1.15
CA SER A 221 -10.97 3.94 0.40
C SER A 221 -10.76 5.19 -0.48
N VAL A 222 -10.17 6.24 0.07
CA VAL A 222 -9.93 7.48 -0.67
C VAL A 222 -8.93 7.29 -1.81
N CYS A 223 -7.86 6.52 -1.60
CA CYS A 223 -6.93 6.19 -2.68
C CYS A 223 -7.58 5.31 -3.75
N ALA A 224 -8.45 4.37 -3.39
CA ALA A 224 -9.17 3.52 -4.34
C ALA A 224 -10.15 4.34 -5.21
N GLU A 225 -10.95 5.21 -4.59
CA GLU A 225 -11.84 6.13 -5.31
C GLU A 225 -11.07 7.08 -6.22
N ARG A 226 -9.95 7.63 -5.74
CA ARG A 226 -9.10 8.50 -6.55
C ARG A 226 -8.48 7.73 -7.71
N ALA A 227 -7.97 6.53 -7.49
CA ALA A 227 -7.39 5.69 -8.54
C ALA A 227 -8.38 5.35 -9.65
N ALA A 228 -9.65 5.12 -9.31
CA ALA A 228 -10.73 4.89 -10.28
C ALA A 228 -10.99 6.12 -11.18
N LYS A 229 -10.80 7.33 -10.65
CA LYS A 229 -11.01 8.60 -11.38
C LYS A 229 -9.81 9.03 -12.22
N LEU A 230 -8.60 8.57 -11.92
CA LEU A 230 -7.40 8.96 -12.65
C LEU A 230 -7.34 8.26 -14.02
N LYS A 231 -7.22 9.05 -15.09
CA LYS A 231 -6.88 8.57 -16.44
C LYS A 231 -5.40 8.82 -16.68
N PRO A 232 -4.71 8.01 -17.50
CA PRO A 232 -3.35 8.34 -17.90
C PRO A 232 -3.33 9.69 -18.62
N ILE A 233 -2.33 10.51 -18.33
CA ILE A 233 -2.21 11.86 -18.89
C ILE A 233 -0.98 11.90 -19.78
N GLU A 234 -1.15 12.28 -21.04
CA GLU A 234 -0.03 12.55 -21.93
C GLU A 234 0.55 13.94 -21.67
N LEU A 235 1.86 14.01 -21.47
CA LEU A 235 2.55 15.23 -21.11
C LEU A 235 3.69 15.50 -22.08
N PRO A 236 3.98 16.78 -22.39
CA PRO A 236 5.09 17.11 -23.26
C PRO A 236 6.42 16.74 -22.61
N CYS A 237 7.39 16.33 -23.44
CA CYS A 237 8.76 16.08 -23.00
C CYS A 237 9.38 17.33 -22.36
N LYS A 238 10.16 17.15 -21.28
CA LYS A 238 10.93 18.22 -20.63
C LYS A 238 11.97 18.87 -21.54
N VAL A 239 12.43 18.18 -22.57
CA VAL A 239 13.53 18.64 -23.43
C VAL A 239 12.98 19.63 -24.45
N HIS A 240 13.51 20.85 -24.45
CA HIS A 240 13.16 21.86 -25.46
C HIS A 240 13.45 21.36 -26.87
N GLY A 241 12.49 21.50 -27.78
CA GLY A 241 12.56 21.01 -29.16
C GLY A 241 12.10 19.54 -29.33
N CYS A 242 11.81 18.81 -28.25
CA CYS A 242 11.22 17.49 -28.36
C CYS A 242 9.68 17.59 -28.34
N ASN A 243 9.04 17.26 -29.45
CA ASN A 243 7.57 17.23 -29.57
C ASN A 243 6.93 15.92 -29.10
N LYS A 244 7.73 14.96 -28.63
CA LYS A 244 7.19 13.69 -28.13
C LYS A 244 6.53 13.89 -26.78
N THR A 245 5.42 13.21 -26.56
CA THR A 245 4.77 13.13 -25.25
C THR A 245 5.31 11.94 -24.46
N PHE A 246 5.07 11.93 -23.16
CA PHE A 246 5.21 10.75 -22.30
C PHE A 246 3.94 10.56 -21.50
N GLU A 247 3.57 9.31 -21.24
CA GLU A 247 2.40 8.97 -20.44
C GLU A 247 2.75 9.04 -18.95
N TRP A 248 2.01 9.85 -18.20
CA TRP A 248 2.01 9.80 -16.75
C TRP A 248 1.01 8.75 -16.29
N ASP A 249 1.51 7.59 -15.87
CA ASP A 249 0.70 6.44 -15.47
C ASP A 249 -0.14 6.73 -14.22
N ARG A 250 -1.30 6.06 -14.12
CA ARG A 250 -2.24 6.22 -13.00
C ARG A 250 -1.59 5.97 -11.64
N ALA A 251 -0.67 5.01 -11.54
CA ALA A 251 -0.01 4.67 -10.27
C ALA A 251 0.98 5.76 -9.83
N SER A 252 1.74 6.36 -10.75
CA SER A 252 2.60 7.51 -10.44
C SER A 252 1.80 8.78 -10.14
N GLN A 253 0.69 9.02 -10.84
CA GLN A 253 -0.23 10.11 -10.51
C GLN A 253 -0.77 9.96 -9.09
N LEU A 254 -1.20 8.75 -8.73
CA LEU A 254 -1.72 8.49 -7.41
C LEU A 254 -0.65 8.60 -6.32
N ARG A 255 0.59 8.15 -6.56
CA ARG A 255 1.70 8.34 -5.62
C ARG A 255 2.01 9.81 -5.38
N ALA A 256 2.03 10.62 -6.44
CA ALA A 256 2.23 12.06 -6.31
C ALA A 256 1.09 12.72 -5.52
N TRP A 257 -0.16 12.31 -5.77
CA TRP A 257 -1.30 12.81 -5.01
C TRP A 257 -1.27 12.35 -3.53
N ALA A 258 -0.95 11.08 -3.29
CA ALA A 258 -0.91 10.50 -1.95
C ALA A 258 0.20 11.08 -1.07
N SER A 259 1.26 11.63 -1.67
CA SER A 259 2.32 12.37 -0.95
C SER A 259 1.90 13.77 -0.48
N LEU A 260 0.76 14.28 -0.95
CA LEU A 260 0.21 15.54 -0.46
C LEU A 260 -0.51 15.32 0.88
N PRO A 261 -0.54 16.34 1.76
CA PRO A 261 -1.33 16.28 2.98
C PRO A 261 -2.81 16.03 2.65
N PRO A 262 -3.56 15.35 3.54
CA PRO A 262 -4.90 14.84 3.23
C PRO A 262 -5.91 15.93 2.83
N ASP A 263 -5.67 17.18 3.25
CA ASP A 263 -6.52 18.34 3.03
C ASP A 263 -6.14 19.17 1.79
N ALA A 264 -5.09 18.78 1.06
CA ALA A 264 -4.68 19.48 -0.16
C ALA A 264 -5.68 19.25 -1.30
N LYS A 265 -6.52 20.26 -1.57
CA LYS A 265 -7.42 20.30 -2.74
C LYS A 265 -6.66 20.46 -4.06
N THR A 266 -5.42 20.94 -4.01
CA THR A 266 -4.60 21.20 -5.20
C THR A 266 -4.08 19.91 -5.81
N SER A 267 -4.32 19.71 -7.10
CA SER A 267 -3.73 18.60 -7.86
C SER A 267 -2.19 18.63 -7.78
N PRO A 268 -1.52 17.46 -7.64
CA PRO A 268 -0.07 17.42 -7.56
C PRO A 268 0.57 18.03 -8.80
N SER A 269 1.65 18.78 -8.60
CA SER A 269 2.38 19.37 -9.71
C SER A 269 2.89 18.27 -10.64
N VAL A 270 2.55 18.40 -11.92
CA VAL A 270 2.94 17.45 -12.95
C VAL A 270 4.47 17.36 -13.03
N PRO A 271 5.08 16.16 -12.90
CA PRO A 271 6.52 16.02 -12.96
C PRO A 271 7.04 16.28 -14.37
N LYS A 272 8.00 17.19 -14.52
CA LYS A 272 8.70 17.41 -15.79
C LYS A 272 9.68 16.27 -16.04
N ARG A 273 9.34 15.32 -16.92
CA ARG A 273 10.19 14.17 -17.28
C ARG A 273 10.56 14.17 -18.76
N MET A 274 11.66 13.50 -19.09
CA MET A 274 12.06 13.24 -20.47
C MET A 274 11.21 12.08 -21.01
N CYS A 275 10.81 12.15 -22.28
CA CYS A 275 10.15 11.02 -22.93
C CYS A 275 11.09 9.80 -23.03
N ALA A 276 10.52 8.62 -23.30
CA ALA A 276 11.29 7.37 -23.38
C ALA A 276 12.45 7.46 -24.37
N THR A 277 12.24 8.08 -25.54
CA THR A 277 13.31 8.27 -26.55
C THR A 277 14.45 9.14 -26.03
N CYS A 278 14.16 10.30 -25.45
CA CYS A 278 15.20 11.19 -24.94
C CYS A 278 15.97 10.53 -23.78
N ARG A 279 15.27 9.76 -22.93
CA ARG A 279 15.91 9.03 -21.82
C ARG A 279 16.84 7.93 -22.33
N GLU A 280 16.38 7.15 -23.31
CA GLU A 280 17.20 6.10 -23.92
C GLU A 280 18.41 6.69 -24.65
N PHE A 281 18.23 7.80 -25.38
CA PHE A 281 19.33 8.53 -26.00
C PHE A 281 20.40 8.92 -24.97
N CYS A 282 20.01 9.50 -23.84
CA CYS A 282 20.98 9.85 -22.79
C CYS A 282 21.66 8.64 -22.14
N ARG A 283 21.05 7.45 -22.19
CA ARG A 283 21.64 6.21 -21.68
C ARG A 283 22.65 5.62 -22.66
N VAL A 284 22.36 5.71 -23.95
CA VAL A 284 23.19 5.18 -25.05
C VAL A 284 24.35 6.11 -25.40
N HIS A 285 24.16 7.42 -25.29
CA HIS A 285 25.12 8.44 -25.71
C HIS A 285 25.68 9.22 -24.50
N PRO A 286 26.70 8.69 -23.80
CA PRO A 286 27.41 9.44 -22.78
C PRO A 286 28.19 10.63 -23.38
N ASP A 287 28.73 11.47 -22.52
CA ASP A 287 29.61 12.57 -22.93
C ASP A 287 30.81 12.00 -23.73
N ARG A 288 31.02 12.50 -24.96
CA ARG A 288 32.11 12.08 -25.84
C ARG A 288 33.10 13.20 -26.11
N ALA A 289 34.37 12.87 -26.27
CA ALA A 289 35.41 13.82 -26.68
C ALA A 289 35.44 13.95 -28.20
N ILE A 290 35.33 15.18 -28.71
CA ILE A 290 35.39 15.50 -30.15
C ILE A 290 36.64 16.33 -30.42
N LYS A 291 37.33 16.07 -31.54
CA LYS A 291 38.49 16.86 -31.96
C LYS A 291 38.09 18.30 -32.26
N CYS A 292 38.97 19.24 -31.96
CA CYS A 292 38.81 20.63 -32.38
C CYS A 292 38.65 20.70 -33.90
N GLY A 293 37.72 21.52 -34.39
CA GLY A 293 37.50 21.74 -35.83
C GLY A 293 38.64 22.45 -36.56
N ARG A 294 39.69 22.90 -35.86
CA ARG A 294 40.87 23.51 -36.48
C ARG A 294 41.85 22.41 -36.90
N PRO A 295 42.29 22.37 -38.17
CA PRO A 295 43.08 21.25 -38.71
C PRO A 295 44.39 20.99 -37.94
N ASP A 296 45.00 22.02 -37.37
CA ASP A 296 46.27 21.91 -36.64
C ASP A 296 46.12 21.77 -35.12
N CYS A 297 44.89 21.71 -34.59
CA CYS A 297 44.64 21.64 -33.16
C CYS A 297 44.29 20.21 -32.73
N THR A 298 45.16 19.61 -31.91
CA THR A 298 44.95 18.25 -31.36
C THR A 298 44.05 18.23 -30.12
N THR A 299 43.69 19.39 -29.57
CA THR A 299 42.84 19.50 -28.38
C THR A 299 41.44 18.97 -28.66
N THR A 300 40.91 18.14 -27.78
CA THR A 300 39.52 17.68 -27.83
C THR A 300 38.65 18.50 -26.89
N TRP A 301 37.39 18.72 -27.25
CA TRP A 301 36.37 19.28 -26.37
C TRP A 301 35.29 18.24 -26.08
N THR A 302 34.63 18.34 -24.92
CA THR A 302 33.61 17.37 -24.51
C THR A 302 32.24 17.77 -25.05
N TYR A 303 31.68 16.95 -25.92
CA TYR A 303 30.31 17.12 -26.38
C TYR A 303 29.35 16.53 -25.35
N LYS A 304 28.72 17.40 -24.57
CA LYS A 304 27.82 16.98 -23.50
C LYS A 304 26.56 16.30 -24.06
N THR A 305 26.10 15.23 -23.44
CA THR A 305 24.90 14.47 -23.82
C THR A 305 23.67 15.36 -24.01
N GLY A 306 23.50 16.41 -23.20
CA GLY A 306 22.38 17.35 -23.37
C GLY A 306 22.42 18.13 -24.69
N ALA A 307 23.62 18.54 -25.13
CA ALA A 307 23.81 19.24 -26.39
C ALA A 307 23.80 18.26 -27.59
N GLN A 308 24.28 17.02 -27.39
CA GLN A 308 24.10 15.91 -28.34
C GLN A 308 22.61 15.66 -28.61
N LEU A 309 21.81 15.59 -27.55
CA LEU A 309 20.36 15.38 -27.66
C LEU A 309 19.66 16.52 -28.40
N GLN A 310 20.06 17.78 -28.17
CA GLN A 310 19.51 18.92 -28.89
C GLN A 310 19.84 18.87 -30.39
N ALA A 311 21.06 18.48 -30.76
CA ALA A 311 21.42 18.31 -32.17
C ALA A 311 20.65 17.15 -32.81
N PHE A 312 20.54 16.01 -32.11
CA PHE A 312 19.75 14.87 -32.55
C PHE A 312 18.28 15.24 -32.82
N LEU A 313 17.65 15.97 -31.89
CA LEU A 313 16.27 16.45 -32.05
C LEU A 313 16.13 17.46 -33.20
N ALA A 314 17.19 18.20 -33.51
CA ALA A 314 17.25 19.09 -34.68
C ALA A 314 17.62 18.36 -35.99
N GLY A 315 17.72 17.02 -35.99
CA GLY A 315 18.10 16.22 -37.16
C GLY A 315 19.59 16.29 -37.53
N LYS A 316 20.43 16.91 -36.68
CA LYS A 316 21.88 17.02 -36.88
C LYS A 316 22.56 15.82 -36.26
N LEU A 317 22.78 14.79 -37.07
CA LEU A 317 23.52 13.58 -36.68
C LEU A 317 25.04 13.79 -36.73
N GLU A 318 25.49 14.74 -37.55
CA GLU A 318 26.90 15.09 -37.68
C GLU A 318 27.39 15.88 -36.47
N ASP A 319 28.60 15.56 -36.03
CA ASP A 319 29.26 16.26 -34.95
C ASP A 319 29.48 17.72 -35.33
N PRO A 320 29.04 18.69 -34.50
CA PRO A 320 29.23 20.09 -34.83
C PRO A 320 30.72 20.38 -34.85
N ILE A 321 31.20 20.95 -35.95
CA ILE A 321 32.57 21.44 -36.09
C ILE A 321 32.72 22.66 -35.18
N LYS A 322 33.03 22.40 -33.90
CA LYS A 322 33.34 23.42 -32.91
C LYS A 322 34.83 23.45 -32.62
N LEU A 323 35.32 24.67 -32.41
CA LEU A 323 36.66 24.93 -31.92
C LEU A 323 36.70 24.61 -30.43
N CYS A 324 37.83 24.10 -29.94
CA CYS A 324 38.07 24.01 -28.50
C CYS A 324 38.08 25.42 -27.88
N ASP A 325 37.90 25.53 -26.56
CA ASP A 325 37.81 26.82 -25.86
C ASP A 325 39.02 27.73 -26.13
N ASP A 326 40.21 27.16 -26.32
CA ASP A 326 41.44 27.91 -26.63
C ASP A 326 41.44 28.44 -28.06
N CYS A 327 41.03 27.63 -29.03
CA CYS A 327 40.92 28.07 -30.42
C CYS A 327 39.78 29.07 -30.61
N ALA A 328 38.65 28.91 -29.91
CA ALA A 328 37.55 29.87 -29.94
C ALA A 328 38.01 31.24 -29.41
N LYS A 329 38.67 31.28 -28.24
CA LYS A 329 39.26 32.51 -27.69
C LYS A 329 40.30 33.11 -28.63
N GLY A 330 41.14 32.27 -29.25
CA GLY A 330 42.13 32.70 -30.23
C GLY A 330 41.52 33.36 -31.47
N GLN A 331 40.39 32.84 -31.98
CA GLN A 331 39.69 33.42 -33.11
C GLN A 331 39.08 34.79 -32.77
N PHE A 332 38.50 34.94 -31.56
CA PHE A 332 37.99 36.23 -31.10
C PHE A 332 39.11 37.27 -30.92
N LEU A 333 40.27 36.88 -30.37
CA LEU A 333 41.42 37.77 -30.25
C LEU A 333 42.01 38.15 -31.61
N ALA A 334 42.08 37.21 -32.55
CA ALA A 334 42.53 37.48 -33.91
C ALA A 334 41.57 38.44 -34.63
N MET A 335 40.25 38.22 -34.54
CA MET A 335 39.25 39.15 -35.10
C MET A 335 39.27 40.51 -34.42
N ALA A 336 39.47 40.56 -33.10
CA ALA A 336 39.60 41.82 -32.37
C ALA A 336 40.89 42.57 -32.77
N ALA A 337 41.99 41.86 -32.97
CA ALA A 337 43.26 42.44 -33.42
C ALA A 337 43.18 42.92 -34.87
N GLU A 338 42.55 42.15 -35.77
CA GLU A 338 42.24 42.56 -37.15
C GLU A 338 41.33 43.77 -37.17
N ARG A 339 40.27 43.78 -36.35
CA ARG A 339 39.38 44.94 -36.23
C ARG A 339 40.08 46.16 -35.63
N ALA A 340 41.01 45.97 -34.69
CA ALA A 340 41.85 47.05 -34.16
C ALA A 340 42.90 47.55 -35.17
N LYS A 341 43.33 46.72 -36.13
CA LYS A 341 44.19 47.13 -37.25
C LYS A 341 43.40 47.83 -38.37
N ALA A 342 42.19 47.34 -38.67
CA ALA A 342 41.31 47.89 -39.69
C ALA A 342 40.59 49.17 -39.21
N SER A 343 40.27 49.23 -37.92
CA SER A 343 39.87 50.46 -37.25
C SER A 343 41.15 51.19 -36.85
N GLY A 344 41.78 51.88 -37.81
CA GLY A 344 42.69 52.98 -37.46
C GLY A 344 42.01 53.90 -36.44
N PRO A 345 42.79 54.71 -35.68
CA PRO A 345 42.22 55.61 -34.66
C PRO A 345 41.00 56.30 -35.25
N ALA A 346 39.82 56.09 -34.63
CA ALA A 346 38.53 56.47 -35.20
C ALA A 346 38.66 57.85 -35.86
N GLN A 347 38.47 57.90 -37.18
CA GLN A 347 38.67 59.12 -37.97
C GLN A 347 37.91 60.27 -37.31
N GLY A 348 38.64 61.20 -36.70
CA GLY A 348 38.10 62.31 -35.93
C GLY A 348 38.61 62.43 -34.49
N GLY A 349 39.20 61.39 -33.89
CA GLY A 349 39.74 61.46 -32.53
C GLY A 349 41.01 62.31 -32.42
N GLU A 350 40.95 63.50 -31.82
CA GLU A 350 42.12 64.36 -31.60
C GLU A 350 42.82 63.98 -30.29
N THR A 351 44.14 63.80 -30.33
CA THR A 351 44.92 63.50 -29.11
C THR A 351 45.27 64.81 -28.41
N MET A 352 44.67 65.03 -27.24
CA MET A 352 44.83 66.24 -26.44
C MET A 352 45.81 65.99 -25.27
N PRO A 353 46.64 66.99 -24.89
CA PRO A 353 47.50 66.87 -23.72
C PRO A 353 46.69 66.82 -22.41
N CYS A 354 47.24 66.19 -21.38
CA CYS A 354 46.66 66.15 -20.04
C CYS A 354 46.63 67.57 -19.43
N VAL A 355 45.51 67.93 -18.81
CA VAL A 355 45.34 69.25 -18.18
C VAL A 355 46.12 69.42 -16.86
N VAL A 356 46.60 68.33 -16.25
CA VAL A 356 47.35 68.38 -14.99
C VAL A 356 48.74 68.94 -15.23
N VAL A 357 49.07 70.04 -14.55
CA VAL A 357 50.37 70.73 -14.66
C VAL A 357 51.51 69.76 -14.33
N GLY A 358 52.47 69.65 -15.24
CA GLY A 358 53.61 68.73 -15.12
C GLY A 358 53.39 67.32 -15.67
N CYS A 359 52.16 66.94 -16.03
CA CYS A 359 51.89 65.65 -16.66
C CYS A 359 52.14 65.71 -18.18
N LYS A 360 52.91 64.74 -18.71
CA LYS A 360 53.16 64.57 -20.16
C LYS A 360 52.18 63.61 -20.85
N GLY A 361 51.20 63.09 -20.12
CA GLY A 361 50.21 62.17 -20.67
C GLY A 361 49.29 62.85 -21.68
N SER A 362 48.67 62.06 -22.54
CA SER A 362 47.63 62.52 -23.46
C SER A 362 46.34 61.73 -23.26
N TRP A 363 45.24 62.25 -23.78
CA TRP A 363 43.94 61.58 -23.85
C TRP A 363 43.31 61.83 -25.22
N VAL A 364 42.37 60.98 -25.63
CA VAL A 364 41.74 61.09 -26.95
C VAL A 364 40.39 61.78 -26.82
N TYR A 365 40.22 62.91 -27.49
CA TYR A 365 38.96 63.61 -27.67
C TYR A 365 38.24 63.07 -28.90
N THR A 366 37.05 62.50 -28.71
CA THR A 366 36.17 62.10 -29.83
C THR A 366 35.18 63.23 -30.09
N PRO A 367 35.05 63.75 -31.33
CA PRO A 367 34.04 64.75 -31.67
C PRO A 367 32.65 64.30 -31.25
N GLY A 368 31.95 65.13 -30.46
CA GLY A 368 30.66 64.80 -29.85
C GLY A 368 30.74 64.42 -28.35
N MET A 369 31.95 64.25 -27.79
CA MET A 369 32.13 64.07 -26.35
C MET A 369 31.90 65.42 -25.62
N SER A 370 30.91 65.48 -24.72
CA SER A 370 30.66 66.68 -23.92
C SER A 370 31.76 66.85 -22.87
N LEU A 371 32.60 67.87 -23.01
CA LEU A 371 33.60 68.22 -21.99
C LEU A 371 32.96 69.14 -20.96
N THR A 372 33.09 68.80 -19.67
CA THR A 372 32.69 69.74 -18.60
C THR A 372 33.50 71.03 -18.72
N PRO A 373 32.87 72.22 -18.66
CA PRO A 373 33.60 73.48 -18.63
C PRO A 373 34.48 73.53 -17.38
N ALA A 374 35.68 74.12 -17.50
CA ALA A 374 36.54 74.34 -16.35
C ALA A 374 35.93 75.44 -15.49
N VAL A 375 35.58 75.10 -14.24
CA VAL A 375 35.21 76.08 -13.22
C VAL A 375 36.50 76.48 -12.51
N ASP A 376 36.67 77.78 -12.24
CA ASP A 376 37.93 78.37 -11.80
C ASP A 376 38.59 77.60 -10.64
N GLY A 377 39.73 76.95 -10.94
CA GLY A 377 40.58 76.25 -9.97
C GLY A 377 40.53 74.72 -9.99
N GLU A 378 39.52 74.10 -10.61
CA GLU A 378 39.40 72.63 -10.63
C GLU A 378 39.62 72.03 -12.03
N TYR A 379 40.56 71.10 -12.13
CA TYR A 379 40.89 70.42 -13.38
C TYR A 379 39.80 69.40 -13.75
N PRO A 380 39.06 69.59 -14.85
CA PRO A 380 37.96 68.70 -15.21
C PRO A 380 38.49 67.29 -15.51
N PRO A 381 37.90 66.23 -14.93
CA PRO A 381 38.38 64.86 -15.04
C PRO A 381 38.34 64.31 -16.47
N ASP A 382 37.53 64.93 -17.34
CA ASP A 382 37.40 64.58 -18.75
C ASP A 382 38.54 65.14 -19.62
N ARG A 383 39.44 65.95 -19.06
CA ARG A 383 40.66 66.45 -19.72
C ARG A 383 41.95 65.88 -19.12
N MET A 384 41.84 64.86 -18.26
CA MET A 384 42.97 64.17 -17.64
C MET A 384 43.32 62.89 -18.41
N CYS A 385 44.62 62.57 -18.49
CA CYS A 385 45.07 61.24 -18.95
C CYS A 385 44.64 60.14 -17.95
N ASN A 386 44.71 58.88 -18.36
CA ASN A 386 44.28 57.77 -17.52
C ASN A 386 45.09 57.64 -16.22
N ASP A 387 46.39 57.95 -16.25
CA ASP A 387 47.26 57.86 -15.07
C ASP A 387 46.83 58.88 -14.00
N CYS A 388 46.69 60.16 -14.37
CA CYS A 388 46.24 61.17 -13.42
C CYS A 388 44.78 60.96 -12.95
N ARG A 389 43.93 60.29 -13.74
CA ARG A 389 42.60 59.87 -13.27
C ARG A 389 42.72 58.82 -12.17
N ILE A 390 43.53 57.79 -12.38
CA ILE A 390 43.76 56.72 -11.40
C ILE A 390 44.36 57.28 -10.11
N GLU A 391 45.35 58.19 -10.20
CA GLU A 391 45.96 58.86 -9.05
C GLU A 391 44.94 59.66 -8.22
N ARG A 392 43.89 60.19 -8.87
CA ARG A 392 42.79 60.89 -8.21
C ARG A 392 41.61 59.98 -7.83
N GLY A 393 41.77 58.66 -7.91
CA GLY A 393 40.73 57.68 -7.58
C GLY A 393 39.58 57.60 -8.59
N LEU A 394 39.76 58.19 -9.79
CA LEU A 394 38.79 58.11 -10.88
C LEU A 394 39.06 56.87 -11.74
N PRO A 395 38.02 56.17 -12.23
CA PRO A 395 38.22 55.04 -13.11
C PRO A 395 38.90 55.49 -14.43
N PRO A 396 39.83 54.69 -14.99
CA PRO A 396 40.42 54.98 -16.29
C PRO A 396 39.32 54.98 -17.37
N ARG A 397 39.51 55.79 -18.42
CA ARG A 397 38.62 55.76 -19.60
C ARG A 397 38.81 54.43 -20.32
N THR A 398 37.97 53.47 -20.00
CA THR A 398 37.82 52.25 -20.80
C THR A 398 37.10 52.62 -22.09
N ALA A 399 37.53 52.07 -23.23
CA ALA A 399 36.94 52.34 -24.55
C ALA A 399 35.42 52.12 -24.67
N ALA A 400 34.78 51.54 -23.65
CA ALA A 400 33.34 51.34 -23.56
C ALA A 400 32.53 52.56 -23.07
N SER A 401 33.15 53.62 -22.52
CA SER A 401 32.42 54.75 -21.91
C SER A 401 32.09 55.91 -22.85
N ASN A 402 32.49 55.84 -24.13
CA ASN A 402 32.27 56.90 -25.12
C ASN A 402 31.18 56.53 -26.15
N ASP A 403 30.21 55.68 -25.81
CA ASP A 403 29.07 55.42 -26.70
C ASP A 403 28.00 56.52 -26.52
N PRO A 404 27.84 57.47 -27.46
CA PRO A 404 26.86 58.54 -27.35
C PRO A 404 25.41 58.04 -27.44
N ARG A 405 25.16 56.74 -27.65
CA ARG A 405 23.80 56.18 -27.66
C ARG A 405 23.19 55.95 -26.28
N VAL A 406 23.94 56.10 -25.18
CA VAL A 406 23.37 56.07 -23.83
C VAL A 406 23.10 57.50 -23.34
N GLY A 407 22.33 58.24 -24.14
CA GLY A 407 21.79 59.55 -23.79
C GLY A 407 20.26 59.48 -23.80
N SER A 408 19.65 59.70 -22.63
CA SER A 408 18.19 59.78 -22.38
C SER A 408 17.39 58.46 -22.40
N GLU A 409 17.48 57.68 -21.32
CA GLU A 409 16.32 56.91 -20.86
C GLU A 409 15.70 57.62 -19.65
N SER A 410 14.49 58.16 -19.88
CA SER A 410 13.57 58.66 -18.87
C SER A 410 13.33 57.62 -17.76
N PRO A 411 13.02 58.02 -16.52
CA PRO A 411 12.81 57.08 -15.42
C PRO A 411 11.61 56.16 -15.70
N PRO A 412 11.74 54.83 -15.57
CA PRO A 412 10.60 53.94 -15.72
C PRO A 412 9.67 54.03 -14.51
N ASN A 413 8.40 54.19 -14.86
CA ASN A 413 7.23 54.24 -14.01
C ASN A 413 7.17 53.07 -13.01
N SER A 414 7.01 53.42 -11.74
CA SER A 414 6.84 52.54 -10.60
C SER A 414 5.49 51.83 -10.64
N ALA A 415 5.40 50.67 -11.28
CA ALA A 415 4.34 49.72 -10.97
C ALA A 415 4.75 48.29 -11.33
N ASN A 416 4.67 47.43 -10.32
CA ASN A 416 4.50 45.99 -10.44
C ASN A 416 5.75 45.15 -10.76
N ARG A 417 6.48 44.74 -9.72
CA ARG A 417 6.94 43.35 -9.56
C ARG A 417 7.41 43.06 -8.14
N ARG A 418 6.48 42.49 -7.37
CA ARG A 418 6.80 41.77 -6.14
C ARG A 418 7.59 40.48 -6.47
N GLY A 419 8.69 40.29 -5.76
CA GLY A 419 9.09 39.00 -5.21
C GLY A 419 9.68 37.95 -6.15
N ARG A 420 11.00 37.99 -6.35
CA ARG A 420 11.78 36.75 -6.48
C ARG A 420 13.17 36.91 -5.86
N SER A 421 13.21 36.61 -4.56
CA SER A 421 14.40 36.43 -3.75
C SER A 421 15.24 35.31 -4.34
N ARG A 422 16.47 35.63 -4.77
CA ARG A 422 17.52 34.67 -5.05
C ARG A 422 18.71 35.03 -4.17
N THR A 423 18.78 34.39 -3.00
CA THR A 423 19.96 34.43 -2.13
C THR A 423 21.05 33.58 -2.76
N GLY A 424 22.11 34.25 -3.21
CA GLY A 424 23.37 33.66 -3.64
C GLY A 424 24.50 34.58 -3.19
N LYS A 425 24.81 34.56 -1.89
CA LYS A 425 25.89 35.36 -1.31
C LYS A 425 27.19 34.55 -1.37
N ARG A 426 28.10 35.01 -2.22
CA ARG A 426 29.53 34.68 -2.14
C ARG A 426 30.19 35.54 -1.05
N GLY A 427 31.20 34.96 -0.41
CA GLY A 427 32.46 35.65 -0.12
C GLY A 427 32.70 36.02 1.34
N GLY A 428 33.89 35.68 1.85
CA GLY A 428 34.48 36.32 3.02
C GLY A 428 35.51 35.47 3.76
N ALA A 429 36.75 35.51 3.30
CA ALA A 429 37.93 34.95 3.95
C ALA A 429 38.27 35.65 5.29
N GLN A 430 38.90 34.94 6.23
CA GLN A 430 39.93 35.52 7.11
C GLN A 430 40.90 34.45 7.63
N ARG A 431 42.11 34.93 7.94
CA ARG A 431 43.43 34.29 7.92
C ARG A 431 43.83 33.63 9.26
N ARG A 432 44.99 32.95 9.18
CA ARG A 432 46.02 32.59 10.21
C ARG A 432 46.01 31.08 10.54
N ALA A 433 47.12 30.37 10.70
CA ALA A 433 48.55 30.57 10.47
C ALA A 433 49.24 29.19 10.66
N ALA A 434 50.50 29.07 10.18
CA ALA A 434 51.54 28.09 10.56
C ALA A 434 51.49 26.63 10.02
N SER A 435 52.26 26.40 8.94
CA SER A 435 53.46 25.52 8.79
C SER A 435 53.68 24.27 9.68
N PRO A 436 54.59 23.32 9.31
CA PRO A 436 55.05 22.88 7.98
C PRO A 436 55.29 21.34 7.83
N GLY A 437 55.66 20.92 6.61
CA GLY A 437 56.48 19.72 6.33
C GLY A 437 55.70 18.52 5.83
N ALA A 438 56.11 17.77 4.81
CA ALA A 438 57.30 17.78 3.98
C ALA A 438 57.02 16.93 2.71
N ALA A 439 57.80 17.20 1.65
CA ALA A 439 58.22 16.32 0.54
C ALA A 439 57.18 15.33 -0.04
N GLY A 440 56.74 15.49 -1.29
CA GLY A 440 57.49 15.01 -2.47
C GLY A 440 57.10 13.55 -2.76
N VAL A 441 56.56 13.16 -3.91
CA VAL A 441 57.27 13.01 -5.18
C VAL A 441 56.24 12.64 -6.28
N ARG A 442 56.60 13.00 -7.51
CA ARG A 442 55.99 12.76 -8.84
C ARG A 442 55.79 11.24 -9.07
N ASN A 443 55.05 10.65 -10.01
CA ASN A 443 54.51 11.04 -11.31
C ASN A 443 53.63 9.88 -11.82
N ARG A 444 52.71 10.19 -12.74
CA ARG A 444 52.30 9.43 -13.96
C ARG A 444 52.24 7.88 -14.01
N ARG A 445 51.06 7.44 -14.48
CA ARG A 445 50.75 6.39 -15.50
C ARG A 445 51.52 5.07 -15.44
N ASP A 446 50.80 3.95 -15.34
CA ASP A 446 50.44 3.18 -16.54
C ASP A 446 49.35 2.13 -16.24
N SER A 447 48.82 1.61 -17.34
CA SER A 447 47.66 0.73 -17.47
C SER A 447 48.11 -0.73 -17.42
N GLU A 448 47.33 -1.62 -16.79
CA GLU A 448 47.14 -3.05 -17.13
C GLU A 448 46.20 -3.65 -16.06
N SER A 449 44.98 -4.08 -16.41
CA SER A 449 44.67 -5.45 -16.85
C SER A 449 45.10 -6.50 -15.83
N SER A 450 44.16 -7.00 -15.01
CA SER A 450 44.00 -8.42 -14.67
C SER A 450 42.82 -8.64 -13.72
N ALA A 451 41.95 -9.58 -14.09
CA ALA A 451 41.02 -10.25 -13.18
C ALA A 451 41.81 -11.13 -12.19
N PRO A 452 41.21 -11.46 -11.03
CA PRO A 452 41.02 -12.88 -10.70
C PRO A 452 39.59 -13.14 -10.19
N GLU A 453 38.93 -14.18 -10.68
CA GLU A 453 38.88 -15.54 -10.11
C GLU A 453 38.17 -15.64 -8.74
N ARG A 454 37.10 -16.45 -8.77
CA ARG A 454 36.40 -17.00 -7.62
C ARG A 454 37.34 -17.97 -6.90
N ALA A 455 37.44 -17.84 -5.58
CA ALA A 455 37.86 -18.91 -4.71
C ALA A 455 36.82 -19.06 -3.58
N ASP A 456 36.40 -20.31 -3.41
CA ASP A 456 35.78 -20.86 -2.21
C ASP A 456 36.56 -20.47 -0.95
N ASP A 457 35.85 -20.09 0.11
CA ASP A 457 36.37 -20.21 1.47
C ASP A 457 35.23 -20.68 2.39
N SER A 458 35.20 -22.01 2.54
CA SER A 458 34.54 -22.70 3.64
C SER A 458 35.64 -23.11 4.62
N ALA A 459 35.57 -22.62 5.85
CA ALA A 459 35.88 -23.31 7.11
C ALA A 459 36.63 -22.41 8.12
N LEU A 460 36.27 -22.63 9.39
CA LEU A 460 36.96 -22.26 10.63
C LEU A 460 36.71 -20.84 11.16
N GLU A 461 35.70 -20.73 12.03
CA GLU A 461 35.92 -20.25 13.40
C GLU A 461 34.77 -20.72 14.31
N SER A 462 35.05 -21.81 15.01
CA SER A 462 34.40 -22.26 16.24
C SER A 462 35.26 -21.82 17.44
N HIS A 463 34.63 -21.66 18.61
CA HIS A 463 35.12 -21.13 19.90
C HIS A 463 34.78 -19.64 20.11
N ASP A 464 34.13 -19.17 21.18
CA ASP A 464 33.81 -19.76 22.47
C ASP A 464 32.57 -19.06 23.05
N ALA A 465 31.66 -19.84 23.62
CA ALA A 465 30.54 -19.36 24.40
C ALA A 465 30.89 -19.54 25.88
N GLN A 466 30.98 -18.46 26.65
CA GLN A 466 30.77 -18.52 28.10
C GLN A 466 30.55 -17.15 28.75
N ALA A 467 29.60 -17.16 29.70
CA ALA A 467 29.41 -16.26 30.83
C ALA A 467 28.70 -14.90 30.61
N ALA A 468 27.37 -14.93 30.65
CA ALA A 468 26.56 -13.92 31.34
C ALA A 468 25.14 -14.46 31.66
N ALA A 469 25.05 -15.38 32.61
CA ALA A 469 23.77 -15.80 33.18
C ALA A 469 23.34 -14.79 34.26
N ALA A 470 22.48 -13.83 33.89
CA ALA A 470 21.77 -12.98 34.83
C ALA A 470 20.34 -13.50 35.03
N ARG A 471 20.14 -14.13 36.20
CA ARG A 471 18.92 -14.28 37.01
C ARG A 471 17.59 -13.88 36.35
N TRP A 472 16.79 -14.88 36.00
CA TRP A 472 15.32 -14.79 35.92
C TRP A 472 14.73 -15.38 37.21
N PRO A 473 13.75 -14.74 37.87
CA PRO A 473 13.16 -15.25 39.09
C PRO A 473 12.23 -16.45 38.84
N ALA A 474 12.13 -17.27 39.88
CA ALA A 474 11.53 -18.58 39.93
C ALA A 474 10.09 -18.67 39.42
N SER A 475 9.83 -19.78 38.73
CA SER A 475 8.56 -20.24 38.20
C SER A 475 7.57 -20.57 39.32
N GLU A 476 6.34 -20.06 39.22
CA GLU A 476 5.18 -20.56 39.97
C GLU A 476 4.91 -22.04 39.66
N PRO A 477 4.43 -22.83 40.63
CA PRO A 477 4.09 -24.24 40.41
C PRO A 477 2.84 -24.37 39.54
N ARG A 478 3.01 -25.11 38.44
CA ARG A 478 1.98 -25.50 37.47
C ARG A 478 0.91 -26.37 38.16
N PRO A 479 -0.41 -26.11 38.01
CA PRO A 479 -1.45 -27.01 38.50
C PRO A 479 -1.34 -28.37 37.79
N GLN A 480 -1.37 -29.47 38.55
CA GLN A 480 -1.38 -30.83 38.01
C GLN A 480 -2.63 -31.04 37.14
N GLU A 481 -2.40 -31.39 35.88
CA GLU A 481 -3.42 -31.96 34.99
C GLU A 481 -3.89 -33.31 35.57
N PRO A 482 -5.20 -33.57 35.68
CA PRO A 482 -5.69 -34.88 36.10
C PRO A 482 -5.40 -35.92 35.02
N GLU A 483 -4.81 -37.05 35.43
CA GLU A 483 -4.48 -38.17 34.55
C GLU A 483 -5.75 -38.75 33.88
N PRO A 484 -5.67 -39.15 32.59
CA PRO A 484 -6.77 -39.81 31.92
C PRO A 484 -7.00 -41.22 32.51
N PRO A 485 -8.26 -41.65 32.69
CA PRO A 485 -8.55 -42.98 33.23
C PRO A 485 -8.08 -44.08 32.28
N GLU A 486 -7.44 -45.10 32.85
CA GLU A 486 -6.97 -46.31 32.17
C GLU A 486 -8.11 -47.02 31.40
N PRO A 487 -7.83 -47.58 30.22
CA PRO A 487 -8.82 -48.33 29.45
C PRO A 487 -9.14 -49.65 30.17
N LEU A 488 -10.40 -49.79 30.60
CA LEU A 488 -10.97 -51.03 31.12
C LEU A 488 -10.75 -52.17 30.11
N ALA A 489 -9.94 -53.15 30.52
CA ALA A 489 -9.71 -54.40 29.81
C ALA A 489 -11.03 -55.13 29.55
N ALA A 490 -11.21 -55.56 28.31
CA ALA A 490 -12.31 -56.41 27.87
C ALA A 490 -12.37 -57.69 28.71
N ARG A 491 -13.46 -57.88 29.45
CA ARG A 491 -13.81 -59.15 30.09
C ARG A 491 -14.49 -60.05 29.07
N GLU A 492 -13.87 -61.19 28.80
CA GLU A 492 -14.47 -62.32 28.06
C GLU A 492 -15.69 -62.90 28.80
N PRO A 493 -16.69 -63.43 28.07
CA PRO A 493 -17.85 -64.09 28.67
C PRO A 493 -17.50 -65.50 29.17
N ARG A 494 -17.71 -65.75 30.47
CA ARG A 494 -17.68 -67.10 31.05
C ARG A 494 -18.98 -67.86 30.75
N PRO A 495 -18.93 -69.19 30.53
CA PRO A 495 -20.08 -70.00 30.17
C PRO A 495 -20.94 -70.37 31.38
N LEU A 496 -22.22 -70.62 31.07
CA LEU A 496 -23.28 -71.14 31.93
C LEU A 496 -22.86 -72.46 32.61
N GLY A 497 -23.10 -72.55 33.92
CA GLY A 497 -22.88 -73.77 34.68
C GLY A 497 -23.44 -73.69 36.11
N GLU A 498 -24.60 -74.32 36.28
CA GLU A 498 -25.05 -75.09 37.45
C GLU A 498 -25.45 -74.38 38.76
N ALA A 499 -26.69 -74.68 39.16
CA ALA A 499 -27.29 -74.37 40.45
C ALA A 499 -26.65 -75.20 41.58
N PRO A 500 -26.71 -74.69 42.83
CA PRO A 500 -27.13 -75.58 43.89
C PRO A 500 -28.18 -75.00 44.85
N THR A 501 -28.97 -75.97 45.28
CA THR A 501 -29.90 -76.14 46.39
C THR A 501 -29.75 -75.28 47.65
N ALA A 502 -30.92 -75.00 48.22
CA ALA A 502 -31.15 -74.56 49.60
C ALA A 502 -30.51 -75.52 50.63
N ASP A 503 -30.04 -74.95 51.75
CA ASP A 503 -30.30 -75.46 53.11
C ASP A 503 -29.83 -74.46 54.19
N ASP A 504 -30.55 -74.50 55.30
CA ASP A 504 -30.53 -73.72 56.55
C ASP A 504 -29.15 -73.55 57.26
N HIS A 505 -28.95 -72.41 57.93
CA HIS A 505 -28.82 -72.32 59.40
C HIS A 505 -28.45 -70.92 59.94
N ASP A 506 -29.38 -70.40 60.76
CA ASP A 506 -29.24 -69.83 62.11
C ASP A 506 -28.28 -68.67 62.48
N ALA A 507 -28.70 -67.98 63.54
CA ALA A 507 -28.35 -66.68 64.08
C ALA A 507 -26.90 -66.49 64.53
N SER A 508 -26.43 -65.23 64.48
CA SER A 508 -26.04 -64.51 65.70
C SER A 508 -25.57 -63.05 65.46
N THR A 509 -26.24 -62.13 66.16
CA THR A 509 -25.64 -61.12 67.05
C THR A 509 -24.82 -59.93 66.46
N SER A 510 -25.50 -58.78 66.37
CA SER A 510 -25.05 -57.38 66.58
C SER A 510 -23.95 -57.20 67.67
N PRO A 511 -23.12 -56.12 67.71
CA PRO A 511 -23.65 -54.74 67.78
C PRO A 511 -22.82 -53.55 67.25
N MET A 512 -23.59 -52.48 67.00
CA MET A 512 -23.34 -51.04 67.20
C MET A 512 -21.91 -50.46 67.15
N GLY A 513 -21.73 -49.50 66.23
CA GLY A 513 -20.79 -48.40 66.35
C GLY A 513 -21.43 -47.10 65.84
N GLN A 514 -21.85 -46.25 66.79
CA GLN A 514 -22.31 -44.87 66.58
C GLN A 514 -21.09 -43.96 66.40
N ALA A 515 -21.14 -43.03 65.44
CA ALA A 515 -20.25 -41.87 65.42
C ALA A 515 -21.04 -40.65 64.92
N ASP A 516 -21.39 -39.80 65.89
CA ASP A 516 -21.95 -38.47 65.74
C ASP A 516 -21.00 -37.52 65.00
N GLY A 517 -21.53 -36.83 63.99
CA GLY A 517 -20.86 -35.72 63.30
C GLY A 517 -21.85 -34.57 63.07
N LYS A 518 -21.86 -33.63 64.02
CA LYS A 518 -22.71 -32.44 64.07
C LYS A 518 -22.21 -31.36 63.08
N PRO A 519 -23.09 -30.63 62.37
CA PRO A 519 -22.68 -29.60 61.40
C PRO A 519 -22.40 -28.23 62.06
N SER A 520 -21.37 -27.54 61.56
CA SER A 520 -21.02 -26.17 61.94
C SER A 520 -21.88 -25.15 61.18
N GLU A 521 -22.55 -24.34 61.99
CA GLU A 521 -23.28 -23.11 61.72
C GLU A 521 -22.32 -22.01 61.23
N VAL A 522 -22.63 -21.35 60.11
CA VAL A 522 -21.94 -20.11 59.70
C VAL A 522 -22.94 -18.97 59.73
N THR A 523 -22.72 -18.12 60.72
CA THR A 523 -23.40 -16.88 61.08
C THR A 523 -23.23 -15.81 60.01
N VAL A 524 -24.34 -15.16 59.67
CA VAL A 524 -24.40 -13.88 58.94
C VAL A 524 -24.29 -12.74 59.96
N PRO A 525 -23.54 -11.66 59.71
CA PRO A 525 -23.80 -10.41 60.40
C PRO A 525 -24.48 -9.40 59.47
N ALA A 526 -25.57 -8.85 59.98
CA ALA A 526 -26.23 -7.64 59.52
C ALA A 526 -25.87 -6.46 60.44
N GLY A 527 -25.86 -5.27 59.86
CA GLY A 527 -26.00 -3.96 60.51
C GLY A 527 -24.70 -3.15 60.65
N GLU A 528 -24.68 -1.82 60.59
CA GLU A 528 -25.69 -0.76 60.45
C GLU A 528 -24.92 0.58 60.24
N ASP A 529 -25.64 1.59 59.74
CA ASP A 529 -25.39 3.04 59.59
C ASP A 529 -24.12 3.76 60.11
N ALA A 530 -23.61 4.73 59.32
CA ALA A 530 -23.58 6.17 59.67
C ALA A 530 -22.76 7.05 58.68
N THR A 531 -23.45 8.05 58.09
CA THR A 531 -23.07 9.46 57.84
C THR A 531 -21.61 9.90 57.53
N GLY A 532 -21.44 10.73 56.49
CA GLY A 532 -20.32 11.71 56.41
C GLY A 532 -20.04 12.26 55.00
N GLY A 533 -20.21 13.57 54.79
CA GLY A 533 -20.10 14.26 53.50
C GLY A 533 -18.66 14.51 52.98
N PRO A 534 -18.51 15.07 51.76
CA PRO A 534 -17.20 15.31 51.16
C PRO A 534 -16.73 16.77 51.34
N ASP A 535 -15.53 16.95 51.91
CA ASP A 535 -14.75 18.19 51.79
C ASP A 535 -13.31 17.87 51.37
N ALA A 536 -12.69 18.92 50.81
CA ALA A 536 -11.55 19.00 49.93
C ALA A 536 -10.24 18.36 50.43
N SER A 537 -9.40 17.95 49.47
CA SER A 537 -7.96 18.25 49.42
C SER A 537 -7.30 17.62 48.18
N ARG A 538 -6.95 18.44 47.20
CA ARG A 538 -5.80 18.14 46.32
C ARG A 538 -5.15 19.44 45.84
N ALA A 539 -4.06 19.79 46.52
CA ALA A 539 -3.12 20.83 46.12
C ALA A 539 -1.79 20.19 45.70
N GLU A 540 -1.05 20.95 44.87
CA GLU A 540 0.40 20.87 44.56
C GLU A 540 0.85 19.81 43.52
N ARG A 541 1.66 20.07 42.48
CA ARG A 541 2.62 21.15 42.11
C ARG A 541 2.78 21.25 40.59
N ALA A 542 3.03 22.45 40.08
CA ALA A 542 4.19 22.77 39.24
C ALA A 542 4.19 24.24 38.82
N ALA A 543 5.39 24.81 38.82
CA ALA A 543 5.72 26.23 38.83
C ALA A 543 6.05 26.81 37.43
N THR A 544 5.77 28.11 37.29
CA THR A 544 6.58 29.19 36.68
C THR A 544 7.09 29.05 35.24
N THR A 545 6.67 29.99 34.37
CA THR A 545 7.46 31.19 34.01
C THR A 545 6.59 32.14 33.21
N GLY A 546 6.55 33.41 33.63
CA GLY A 546 5.89 34.49 32.91
C GLY A 546 6.82 35.14 31.87
N VAL A 547 6.20 35.84 30.93
CA VAL A 547 6.71 37.09 30.35
C VAL A 547 5.47 37.91 29.94
N SER A 548 5.34 39.07 30.56
CA SER A 548 4.38 40.11 30.24
C SER A 548 4.87 40.96 29.06
N GLY A 549 3.94 41.49 28.29
CA GLY A 549 4.19 42.51 27.28
C GLY A 549 2.87 43.16 26.83
N ASP A 550 2.49 44.22 27.54
CA ASP A 550 1.47 45.21 27.19
C ASP A 550 1.63 45.75 25.76
N VAL A 551 0.52 45.92 25.02
CA VAL A 551 0.18 47.17 24.29
C VAL A 551 -1.35 47.30 24.19
N ALA A 552 -1.82 48.50 24.51
CA ALA A 552 -3.19 48.97 24.54
C ALA A 552 -3.87 49.14 23.16
N GLY A 553 -5.20 49.11 23.18
CA GLY A 553 -6.11 49.95 22.39
C GLY A 553 -6.27 49.61 20.90
N ASP A 554 -7.50 49.35 20.45
CA ASP A 554 -8.33 50.32 19.71
C ASP A 554 -9.67 49.67 19.28
N GLU A 555 -10.57 50.52 18.81
CA GLU A 555 -12.01 50.42 18.76
C GLU A 555 -12.62 49.47 17.70
N ALA A 556 -13.89 49.12 17.97
CA ALA A 556 -14.99 48.94 17.01
C ALA A 556 -14.80 47.98 15.81
N LYS A 557 -15.67 46.96 15.73
CA LYS A 557 -16.85 46.99 14.85
C LYS A 557 -17.70 45.74 15.03
N SER A 558 -18.92 45.95 15.50
CA SER A 558 -20.04 45.02 15.53
C SER A 558 -20.40 44.58 14.10
N HIS A 559 -20.54 43.28 13.88
CA HIS A 559 -21.40 42.74 12.82
C HIS A 559 -22.05 41.47 13.34
N GLU A 560 -23.36 41.59 13.55
CA GLU A 560 -24.31 40.57 13.96
C GLU A 560 -24.43 39.47 12.90
N HIS A 561 -24.56 38.22 13.36
CA HIS A 561 -25.12 37.11 12.58
C HIS A 561 -26.07 36.34 13.52
N PRO A 562 -27.36 36.18 13.17
CA PRO A 562 -28.36 35.64 14.09
C PRO A 562 -28.31 34.13 14.22
N GLU A 563 -28.54 33.69 15.45
CA GLU A 563 -28.83 32.33 15.91
C GLU A 563 -30.08 31.77 15.21
N VAL A 564 -30.01 30.50 14.81
CA VAL A 564 -31.14 29.70 14.36
C VAL A 564 -31.71 29.00 15.60
N ALA A 565 -32.95 29.31 15.93
CA ALA A 565 -33.68 28.74 17.05
C ALA A 565 -34.12 27.29 16.75
N ASP A 566 -33.98 26.43 17.77
CA ASP A 566 -34.57 25.11 17.87
C ASP A 566 -36.07 25.20 18.18
N ASP A 567 -36.91 24.54 17.38
CA ASP A 567 -38.34 24.35 17.61
C ASP A 567 -38.63 23.07 18.42
N PRO A 568 -39.43 23.12 19.51
CA PRO A 568 -39.91 21.94 20.21
C PRO A 568 -41.26 21.46 19.65
N ILE A 569 -41.36 20.18 19.27
CA ILE A 569 -42.63 19.56 18.89
C ILE A 569 -43.31 18.95 20.12
N ASP A 570 -44.47 19.53 20.44
CA ASP A 570 -45.42 19.19 21.49
C ASP A 570 -46.20 17.91 21.17
N ALA A 571 -46.59 17.21 22.23
CA ALA A 571 -47.36 16.00 22.25
C ALA A 571 -48.86 16.31 22.32
N THR A 572 -49.67 15.70 21.46
CA THR A 572 -51.07 15.41 21.82
C THR A 572 -51.65 14.25 21.03
N ARG A 573 -52.10 13.25 21.78
CA ARG A 573 -52.94 12.11 21.38
C ARG A 573 -54.42 12.56 21.50
N PRO A 574 -55.38 11.96 20.77
CA PRO A 574 -56.13 10.84 21.37
C PRO A 574 -56.47 9.70 20.38
N ALA A 575 -56.93 8.59 20.95
CA ALA A 575 -57.37 7.37 20.28
C ALA A 575 -58.87 7.41 19.95
N GLU A 576 -59.33 6.66 18.94
CA GLU A 576 -60.29 5.53 19.05
C GLU A 576 -60.88 5.08 17.69
N ALA A 577 -61.25 3.79 17.65
CA ALA A 577 -62.18 3.07 16.76
C ALA A 577 -61.74 2.58 15.35
N ALA A 578 -61.82 1.24 15.18
CA ALA A 578 -61.85 0.46 13.93
C ALA A 578 -63.30 0.40 13.35
N PRO A 579 -63.71 -0.43 12.35
CA PRO A 579 -62.98 -1.33 11.42
C PRO A 579 -63.49 -1.32 9.94
N THR A 580 -62.89 -2.18 9.09
CA THR A 580 -63.39 -2.76 7.81
C THR A 580 -63.32 -1.93 6.52
N SER A 581 -62.61 -2.46 5.52
CA SER A 581 -63.13 -2.89 4.20
C SER A 581 -62.01 -2.94 3.13
N ASP A 582 -62.05 -4.01 2.34
CA ASP A 582 -61.52 -4.21 0.99
C ASP A 582 -60.31 -3.41 0.49
N ARG A 583 -59.19 -4.11 0.27
CA ARG A 583 -58.18 -3.68 -0.69
C ARG A 583 -57.95 -4.78 -1.72
N ALA A 584 -58.64 -4.61 -2.84
CA ALA A 584 -58.44 -5.30 -4.09
C ALA A 584 -57.04 -5.04 -4.69
N ASP A 585 -56.55 -6.04 -5.41
CA ASP A 585 -55.44 -6.00 -6.36
C ASP A 585 -55.55 -4.83 -7.35
N PRO A 586 -54.43 -4.16 -7.70
CA PRO A 586 -54.30 -3.54 -9.01
C PRO A 586 -53.47 -4.40 -9.95
N ALA A 587 -54.18 -4.98 -10.91
CA ALA A 587 -53.65 -5.54 -12.14
C ALA A 587 -52.98 -4.46 -13.02
N GLY A 588 -51.92 -4.86 -13.70
CA GLY A 588 -51.61 -4.53 -15.09
C GLY A 588 -51.52 -3.05 -15.50
N THR A 589 -50.30 -2.52 -15.55
CA THR A 589 -49.95 -1.38 -16.42
C THR A 589 -49.67 -1.88 -17.84
N PRO A 590 -50.32 -1.33 -18.88
CA PRO A 590 -49.98 -1.60 -20.28
C PRO A 590 -48.76 -0.80 -20.73
N VAL A 591 -48.00 -1.43 -21.63
CA VAL A 591 -46.85 -0.88 -22.34
C VAL A 591 -47.38 0.03 -23.45
N GLU A 592 -47.06 1.32 -23.41
CA GLU A 592 -47.28 2.23 -24.53
C GLU A 592 -46.06 2.25 -25.45
N ASP A 593 -46.38 2.12 -26.73
CA ASP A 593 -45.54 2.02 -27.91
C ASP A 593 -45.14 3.44 -28.36
N GLU A 594 -43.85 3.78 -28.37
CA GLU A 594 -43.34 5.03 -28.98
C GLU A 594 -42.58 4.74 -30.27
N PRO A 595 -42.96 5.36 -31.41
CA PRO A 595 -42.25 5.21 -32.67
C PRO A 595 -41.22 6.32 -32.93
N GLY A 596 -40.01 5.90 -33.31
CA GLY A 596 -39.28 6.38 -34.49
C GLY A 596 -38.83 7.85 -34.58
N GLY A 597 -37.51 8.07 -34.54
CA GLY A 597 -36.91 9.32 -34.99
C GLY A 597 -35.37 9.36 -34.92
N GLU A 598 -34.68 8.71 -35.86
CA GLU A 598 -33.24 8.93 -36.11
C GLU A 598 -33.04 10.02 -37.18
N PRO A 599 -32.21 11.06 -36.94
CA PRO A 599 -31.73 11.92 -38.02
C PRO A 599 -30.43 11.39 -38.63
N ARG A 600 -30.52 10.97 -39.90
CA ARG A 600 -29.38 10.77 -40.81
C ARG A 600 -28.65 12.10 -41.04
N VAL A 601 -27.38 12.15 -40.64
CA VAL A 601 -26.41 13.15 -41.11
C VAL A 601 -25.90 12.74 -42.49
N ALA A 602 -26.15 13.60 -43.48
CA ALA A 602 -25.60 13.48 -44.82
C ALA A 602 -24.14 13.98 -44.83
N SER A 603 -23.24 13.20 -45.42
CA SER A 603 -21.89 13.63 -45.79
C SER A 603 -21.83 13.73 -47.31
N GLU A 604 -21.68 14.95 -47.82
CA GLU A 604 -21.25 15.25 -49.18
C GLU A 604 -19.74 14.98 -49.29
N GLU A 605 -19.35 14.06 -50.16
CA GLU A 605 -18.01 14.02 -50.76
C GLU A 605 -18.14 14.26 -52.26
N THR A 606 -17.63 15.41 -52.70
CA THR A 606 -17.40 15.74 -54.12
C THR A 606 -15.93 15.44 -54.44
N SER A 607 -15.69 14.52 -55.36
CA SER A 607 -14.42 14.39 -56.10
C SER A 607 -14.49 15.16 -57.41
N PRO A 608 -13.41 15.81 -57.87
CA PRO A 608 -13.21 16.10 -59.28
C PRO A 608 -12.16 15.19 -59.91
N ALA A 609 -12.35 14.99 -61.21
CA ALA A 609 -11.44 14.35 -62.16
C ALA A 609 -10.22 15.22 -62.50
#